data_AF-A0AAN6MD99-F1
#
_entry.id   AF-A0AAN6MD99-F1
#
_cell.length_a   1.000
_cell.length_b   1.000
_cell.length_c   1.000
_cell.angle_alpha   90.00
_cell.angle_beta   90.00
_cell.angle_gamma   90.00
#
_symmetry.space_group_name_H-M   'P 1'
#
loop_
_entity.id
_entity.type
_entity.pdbx_description
1 polymer ?
#
loop_
_entity_poly.entity_id
_entity_poly.type
_entity_poly.pdbx_seq_one_letter_code
_entity_poly.pdbx_strand_id
1 'polypeptide(L)'
;RARREALTAQNAKAGWKAGGLWPVSMAKPLMSRLLLDNSNNSADNGHQQRLPETPRARLTKRPALGVVPAELTTPRKKTDRRTYLDSLATQASHPSTRRLLFRKLEKVFDEKDYELARLRQENEALKVRLEGTTAGRRKRVVPDPNQRFVNIEQIRRAQIAAGRVENPVAEESRPESPEEADDCIVVG
;
A
#
# COMPACT_ATOMS: atom_id res chain seq x y z
N ARG A 1 -15.90 -9.33 27.32
CA ARG A 1 -17.35 -9.34 27.59
C ARG A 1 -17.82 -8.01 28.18
N ALA A 2 -17.27 -7.60 29.33
CA ALA A 2 -17.58 -6.34 30.03
C ALA A 2 -17.71 -5.07 29.16
N ARG A 3 -16.81 -4.86 28.19
CA ARG A 3 -16.88 -3.67 27.30
C ARG A 3 -18.13 -3.62 26.42
N ARG A 4 -18.63 -4.76 25.94
CA ARG A 4 -19.84 -4.83 25.11
C ARG A 4 -21.10 -4.67 25.96
N GLU A 5 -21.08 -5.18 27.18
CA GLU A 5 -22.16 -5.05 28.17
C GLU A 5 -22.26 -3.61 28.73
N ALA A 6 -21.15 -2.87 28.77
CA ALA A 6 -21.12 -1.49 29.25
C ALA A 6 -21.66 -0.47 28.23
N LEU A 7 -21.53 -0.74 26.93
CA LEU A 7 -21.91 0.17 25.84
C LEU A 7 -23.41 0.04 25.48
N THR A 8 -24.28 0.15 26.48
CA THR A 8 -25.73 0.16 26.27
C THR A 8 -26.26 1.59 26.25
N ALA A 9 -27.34 1.81 25.50
CA ALA A 9 -28.01 3.13 25.45
C ALA A 9 -28.45 3.60 26.85
N GLN A 10 -28.80 2.67 27.75
CA GLN A 10 -29.18 2.98 29.13
C GLN A 10 -27.99 3.49 29.96
N ASN A 11 -26.83 2.83 29.86
CA ASN A 11 -25.62 3.28 30.56
C ASN A 11 -25.13 4.64 30.04
N ALA A 12 -25.22 4.87 28.72
CA ALA A 12 -24.94 6.18 28.15
C ALA A 12 -25.86 7.25 28.74
N LYS A 13 -27.19 7.05 28.69
CA LYS A 13 -28.17 7.99 29.25
C LYS A 13 -27.97 8.23 30.75
N ALA A 14 -27.65 7.18 31.51
CA ALA A 14 -27.34 7.27 32.94
C ALA A 14 -26.09 8.12 33.19
N GLY A 15 -25.03 7.96 32.39
CA GLY A 15 -23.82 8.80 32.46
C GLY A 15 -24.12 10.28 32.23
N TRP A 16 -24.95 10.59 31.22
CA TRP A 16 -25.38 11.98 30.96
C TRP A 16 -26.22 12.57 32.11
N LYS A 17 -27.09 11.76 32.74
CA LYS A 17 -27.85 12.17 33.93
C LYS A 17 -26.95 12.40 35.15
N ALA A 18 -26.02 11.49 35.40
CA ALA A 18 -25.08 11.59 36.52
C ALA A 18 -24.13 12.79 36.37
N GLY A 19 -23.72 13.11 35.13
CA GLY A 19 -22.88 14.26 34.84
C GLY A 19 -23.60 15.62 34.86
N GLY A 20 -24.92 15.66 35.10
CA GLY A 20 -25.70 16.90 35.08
C GLY A 20 -25.84 17.55 33.69
N LEU A 21 -25.32 16.91 32.64
CA LEU A 21 -25.41 17.34 31.24
C LEU A 21 -26.65 16.79 30.52
N TRP A 22 -27.55 16.12 31.24
CA TRP A 22 -28.81 15.64 30.69
C TRP A 22 -29.69 16.81 30.27
N PRO A 23 -29.99 17.00 28.97
CA PRO A 23 -30.76 18.15 28.52
C PRO A 23 -32.24 17.95 28.90
N VAL A 24 -32.64 18.43 30.07
CA VAL A 24 -34.07 18.51 30.46
C VAL A 24 -34.79 19.58 29.62
N SER A 25 -34.05 20.59 29.18
CA SER A 25 -34.53 21.64 28.30
C SER A 25 -33.43 21.96 27.29
N MET A 26 -33.74 21.86 26.00
CA MET A 26 -32.82 22.24 24.91
C MET A 26 -32.51 23.75 24.94
N ALA A 27 -33.38 24.55 25.55
CA ALA A 27 -33.19 25.99 25.65
C ALA A 27 -32.05 26.36 26.60
N LYS A 28 -31.81 25.62 27.70
CA LYS A 28 -30.75 25.97 28.66
C LYS A 28 -29.33 25.96 28.06
N PRO A 29 -28.89 24.93 27.31
CA PRO A 29 -27.59 24.97 26.65
C PRO A 29 -27.56 26.02 25.54
N LEU A 30 -28.64 26.17 24.76
CA LEU A 30 -28.73 27.17 23.68
C LEU A 30 -28.76 28.61 24.20
N MET A 31 -29.28 28.84 25.40
CA MET A 31 -29.32 30.13 26.09
C MET A 31 -28.06 30.40 26.92
N SER A 32 -27.03 29.56 26.79
CA SER A 32 -25.72 29.80 27.39
C SER A 32 -25.12 31.09 26.82
N ARG A 33 -24.60 31.97 27.69
CA ARG A 33 -23.85 33.17 27.29
C ARG A 33 -22.66 32.88 26.36
N LEU A 34 -22.21 31.62 26.29
CA LEU A 34 -21.16 31.18 25.38
C LEU A 34 -21.66 30.91 23.95
N LEU A 35 -22.97 30.70 23.77
CA LEU A 35 -23.62 30.44 22.49
C LEU A 35 -24.44 31.62 21.97
N LEU A 36 -24.87 32.53 22.86
CA LEU A 36 -25.42 33.81 22.41
C LEU A 36 -24.30 34.75 21.98
N ASP A 37 -24.44 35.35 20.80
CA ASP A 37 -23.60 36.47 20.39
C ASP A 37 -23.83 37.64 21.34
N ASN A 38 -22.74 38.12 21.96
CA ASN A 38 -22.76 39.26 22.86
C ASN A 38 -22.94 40.55 22.02
N SER A 39 -24.18 40.89 21.69
CA SER A 39 -24.56 42.02 20.84
C SER A 39 -24.23 43.41 21.42
N ASN A 40 -23.58 43.48 22.57
CA ASN A 40 -23.25 44.74 23.25
C ASN A 40 -21.81 45.21 23.02
N ASN A 41 -21.02 44.55 22.18
CA ASN A 41 -19.66 45.00 21.87
C ASN A 41 -19.63 45.86 20.60
N SER A 42 -20.26 47.03 20.68
CA SER A 42 -19.84 48.21 19.90
C SER A 42 -19.12 49.13 20.87
N ALA A 43 -17.93 49.60 20.48
CA ALA A 43 -16.99 50.47 21.21
C ALA A 43 -16.00 49.77 22.18
N ASP A 44 -14.79 49.60 21.65
CA ASP A 44 -13.56 50.15 22.23
C ASP A 44 -13.32 49.93 23.74
N ASN A 45 -12.61 48.85 24.09
CA ASN A 45 -11.40 48.89 24.91
C ASN A 45 -10.88 47.46 25.18
N GLY A 46 -9.56 47.30 25.10
CA GLY A 46 -8.90 46.01 25.16
C GLY A 46 -8.86 45.40 26.56
N HIS A 47 -9.51 44.25 26.74
CA HIS A 47 -9.10 43.18 27.66
C HIS A 47 -9.76 41.88 27.22
N GLN A 48 -9.14 41.15 26.29
CA GLN A 48 -9.62 39.84 25.84
C GLN A 48 -9.24 38.75 26.86
N GLN A 49 -10.15 38.41 27.77
CA GLN A 49 -10.11 37.12 28.46
C GLN A 49 -10.46 36.02 27.44
N ARG A 50 -9.42 35.33 26.92
CA ARG A 50 -9.56 34.18 26.03
C ARG A 50 -10.13 32.98 26.79
N LEU A 51 -11.30 32.48 26.36
CA LEU A 51 -11.72 31.11 26.63
C LEU A 51 -10.78 30.12 25.91
N PRO A 52 -10.57 28.90 26.43
CA PRO A 52 -9.84 27.85 25.72
C PRO A 52 -10.67 27.39 24.52
N GLU A 53 -10.30 27.85 23.33
CA GLU A 53 -10.84 27.34 22.08
C GLU A 53 -10.50 25.84 21.96
N THR A 54 -11.51 24.97 21.93
CA THR A 54 -11.36 23.67 21.28
C THR A 54 -10.89 23.95 19.86
N PRO A 55 -9.77 23.38 19.37
CA PRO A 55 -9.27 23.68 18.04
C PRO A 55 -10.26 23.14 17.01
N ARG A 56 -11.22 23.98 16.59
CA ARG A 56 -11.91 23.79 15.32
C ARG A 56 -10.83 23.83 14.27
N ALA A 57 -10.65 22.71 13.57
CA ALA A 57 -9.83 22.66 12.38
C ALA A 57 -10.40 23.69 11.39
N ARG A 58 -9.87 24.91 11.44
CA ARG A 58 -10.06 25.87 10.37
C ARG A 58 -9.50 25.16 9.15
N LEU A 59 -10.36 24.85 8.18
CA LEU A 59 -9.94 24.65 6.80
C LEU A 59 -9.44 26.02 6.32
N THR A 60 -8.32 26.46 6.86
CA THR A 60 -7.53 27.54 6.29
C THR A 60 -7.19 27.07 4.89
N LYS A 61 -7.52 27.93 3.92
CA LYS A 61 -7.11 27.85 2.52
C LYS A 61 -5.81 27.07 2.43
N ARG A 62 -5.87 25.96 1.67
CA ARG A 62 -4.75 25.11 1.27
C ARG A 62 -3.48 25.96 1.27
N PRO A 63 -2.48 25.69 2.14
CA PRO A 63 -1.30 26.53 2.16
C PRO A 63 -0.80 26.57 0.72
N ALA A 64 -0.63 27.78 0.17
CA ALA A 64 0.11 27.95 -1.06
C ALA A 64 1.36 27.09 -0.92
N LEU A 65 1.61 26.23 -1.90
CA LEU A 65 2.79 25.35 -1.96
C LEU A 65 4.03 26.25 -1.87
N GLY A 66 4.41 26.62 -0.65
CA GLY A 66 5.60 27.37 -0.36
C GLY A 66 6.73 26.44 -0.70
N VAL A 67 7.44 26.79 -1.78
CA VAL A 67 8.71 26.26 -2.24
C VAL A 67 8.98 24.86 -1.69
N VAL A 68 8.49 23.83 -2.39
CA VAL A 68 8.95 22.45 -2.19
C VAL A 68 10.46 22.47 -2.48
N PRO A 69 11.35 22.32 -1.48
CA PRO A 69 12.77 22.25 -1.75
C PRO A 69 13.07 20.84 -2.26
N ALA A 70 13.80 20.76 -3.37
CA ALA A 70 14.11 19.55 -4.12
C ALA A 70 12.91 18.94 -4.86
N GLU A 71 13.14 18.66 -6.14
CA GLU A 71 12.32 17.79 -6.98
C GLU A 71 11.80 16.62 -6.14
N LEU A 72 10.47 16.50 -6.00
CA LEU A 72 9.80 15.44 -5.24
C LEU A 72 10.13 14.08 -5.86
N THR A 73 11.32 13.57 -5.54
CA THR A 73 11.84 12.31 -6.01
C THR A 73 11.25 11.22 -5.12
N THR A 74 10.73 10.16 -5.74
CA THR A 74 10.19 9.03 -4.99
C THR A 74 11.33 8.36 -4.22
N PRO A 75 11.31 8.36 -2.88
CA PRO A 75 12.40 7.79 -2.09
C PRO A 75 12.52 6.29 -2.37
N ARG A 76 13.71 5.84 -2.78
CA ARG A 76 13.97 4.43 -3.09
C ARG A 76 14.34 3.62 -1.85
N LYS A 77 14.84 4.27 -0.80
CA LYS A 77 15.26 3.63 0.45
C LYS A 77 14.54 4.23 1.66
N LYS A 78 14.40 3.44 2.74
CA LYS A 78 13.83 3.91 4.01
C LYS A 78 14.64 5.03 4.66
N THR A 79 15.95 5.05 4.45
CA THR A 79 16.85 6.13 4.88
C THR A 79 16.48 7.45 4.24
N ASP A 80 16.19 7.44 2.93
CA ASP A 80 15.84 8.64 2.16
C ASP A 80 14.53 9.24 2.69
N ARG A 81 13.56 8.40 3.06
CA ARG A 81 12.35 8.88 3.74
C ARG A 81 12.67 9.64 5.02
N ARG A 82 13.55 9.11 5.88
CA ARG A 82 13.90 9.76 7.14
C ARG A 82 14.60 11.10 6.92
N THR A 83 15.53 11.18 5.97
CA THR A 83 16.20 12.43 5.64
C THR A 83 15.22 13.49 5.11
N TYR A 84 14.23 13.10 4.32
CA TYR A 84 13.14 14.00 3.90
C TYR A 84 12.24 14.44 5.06
N LEU A 85 11.89 13.53 5.98
CA LEU A 85 11.09 13.90 7.15
C LEU A 85 11.86 14.84 8.08
N ASP A 86 13.17 14.68 8.20
CA ASP A 86 14.04 15.54 9.00
C ASP A 86 14.19 16.94 8.36
N SER A 87 14.30 17.04 7.03
CA SER A 87 14.34 18.34 6.33
C SER A 87 13.00 19.08 6.39
N LEU A 88 11.87 18.37 6.32
CA LEU A 88 10.55 18.96 6.55
C LEU A 88 10.36 19.34 8.03
N ALA A 89 11.03 18.63 8.94
CA ALA A 89 10.96 18.96 10.34
C ALA A 89 11.57 20.33 10.62
N THR A 90 12.69 20.69 10.00
CA THR A 90 13.36 21.99 10.23
C THR A 90 12.56 23.21 9.78
N GLN A 91 11.62 23.07 8.84
CA GLN A 91 10.81 24.19 8.31
C GLN A 91 9.53 24.52 9.12
N ALA A 92 9.05 23.65 10.02
CA ALA A 92 7.74 23.81 10.65
C ALA A 92 7.77 24.55 12.01
N SER A 93 6.82 25.47 12.21
CA SER A 93 6.73 26.44 13.34
C SER A 93 6.37 25.85 14.73
N HIS A 94 5.79 24.63 14.81
CA HIS A 94 5.42 24.00 16.10
C HIS A 94 5.96 22.54 16.25
N PRO A 95 6.84 22.25 17.23
CA PRO A 95 7.62 21.00 17.26
C PRO A 95 6.86 19.75 17.75
N SER A 96 5.85 19.87 18.61
CA SER A 96 5.13 18.73 19.20
C SER A 96 4.15 18.07 18.23
N THR A 97 3.31 18.87 17.56
CA THR A 97 2.37 18.40 16.52
C THR A 97 3.12 17.79 15.34
N ARG A 98 4.30 18.34 15.00
CA ARG A 98 5.21 17.87 13.95
C ARG A 98 5.71 16.45 14.18
N ARG A 99 6.28 16.18 15.36
CA ARG A 99 6.76 14.85 15.73
C ARG A 99 5.65 13.80 15.64
N LEU A 100 4.43 14.16 16.06
CA LEU A 100 3.29 13.25 16.00
C LEU A 100 2.87 12.94 14.56
N LEU A 101 2.82 13.94 13.68
CA LEU A 101 2.50 13.75 12.25
C LEU A 101 3.51 12.83 11.57
N PHE A 102 4.81 13.08 11.75
CA PHE A 102 5.85 12.24 11.13
C PHE A 102 5.87 10.82 11.68
N ARG A 103 5.69 10.62 12.99
CA ARG A 103 5.55 9.26 13.55
C ARG A 103 4.34 8.52 12.98
N LYS A 104 3.23 9.22 12.72
CA LYS A 104 2.06 8.60 12.07
C LYS A 104 2.36 8.21 10.63
N LEU A 105 3.03 9.08 9.87
CA LEU A 105 3.43 8.77 8.50
C LEU A 105 4.39 7.58 8.47
N GLU A 106 5.43 7.58 9.30
CA GLU A 106 6.35 6.46 9.43
C GLU A 106 5.62 5.15 9.74
N LYS A 107 4.69 5.18 10.69
CA LYS A 107 3.91 4.00 11.05
C LYS A 107 3.08 3.47 9.88
N VAL A 108 2.35 4.34 9.18
CA VAL A 108 1.52 3.95 8.03
C VAL A 108 2.37 3.35 6.92
N PHE A 109 3.53 3.93 6.65
CA PHE A 109 4.43 3.36 5.66
C PHE A 109 5.01 2.02 6.09
N ASP A 110 5.41 1.86 7.35
CA ASP A 110 5.91 0.58 7.86
C ASP A 110 4.84 -0.52 7.77
N GLU A 111 3.56 -0.19 8.02
CA GLU A 111 2.43 -1.09 7.77
C GLU A 111 2.32 -1.50 6.28
N LYS A 112 2.50 -0.55 5.35
CA LYS A 112 2.47 -0.85 3.90
C LYS A 112 3.67 -1.64 3.42
N ASP A 113 4.86 -1.36 3.95
CA ASP A 113 6.07 -2.11 3.65
C ASP A 113 5.89 -3.58 4.09
N TYR A 114 5.27 -3.81 5.24
CA TYR A 114 4.91 -5.15 5.72
C TYR A 114 3.88 -5.85 4.81
N GLU A 115 2.79 -5.18 4.45
CA GLU A 115 1.78 -5.73 3.53
C GLU A 115 2.40 -6.11 2.18
N LEU A 116 3.25 -5.25 1.62
CA LEU A 116 3.95 -5.53 0.37
C LEU A 116 4.89 -6.73 0.49
N ALA A 117 5.66 -6.84 1.57
CA ALA A 117 6.54 -7.97 1.80
C ALA A 117 5.74 -9.29 1.92
N ARG A 118 4.64 -9.27 2.67
CA ARG A 118 3.74 -10.42 2.81
C ARG A 118 3.16 -10.85 1.47
N LEU A 119 2.63 -9.91 0.68
CA LEU A 119 2.05 -10.21 -0.63
C LEU A 119 3.10 -10.75 -1.61
N ARG A 120 4.34 -10.26 -1.55
CA ARG A 120 5.45 -10.80 -2.34
C ARG A 120 5.74 -12.26 -1.97
N GLN A 121 5.84 -12.56 -0.68
CA GLN A 121 6.06 -13.92 -0.20
C GLN A 121 4.91 -14.87 -0.61
N GLU A 122 3.65 -14.42 -0.49
CA GLU A 122 2.49 -15.20 -0.92
C GLU A 122 2.53 -15.46 -2.44
N ASN A 123 2.88 -14.45 -3.25
CA ASN A 123 3.04 -14.62 -4.70
C ASN A 123 4.16 -15.60 -5.07
N GLU A 124 5.31 -15.50 -4.42
CA GLU A 124 6.44 -16.43 -4.63
C GLU A 124 6.02 -17.87 -4.28
N ALA A 125 5.36 -18.07 -3.14
CA ALA A 125 4.84 -19.38 -2.75
C ALA A 125 3.82 -19.93 -3.75
N LEU A 126 2.92 -19.08 -4.28
CA LEU A 126 1.96 -19.47 -5.30
C LEU A 126 2.65 -19.81 -6.63
N LYS A 127 3.67 -19.07 -7.04
CA LYS A 127 4.46 -19.37 -8.24
C LYS A 127 5.16 -20.72 -8.13
N VAL A 128 5.82 -21.00 -7.00
CA VAL A 128 6.46 -22.30 -6.74
C VAL A 128 5.44 -23.44 -6.78
N ARG A 129 4.24 -23.24 -6.21
CA ARG A 129 3.16 -24.25 -6.30
C ARG A 129 2.72 -24.48 -7.73
N LEU A 130 2.55 -23.40 -8.51
CA LEU A 130 2.18 -23.53 -9.92
C LEU A 130 3.26 -24.27 -10.70
N GLU A 131 4.53 -23.88 -10.57
CA GLU A 131 5.68 -24.55 -11.19
C GLU A 131 5.72 -26.05 -10.85
N GLY A 132 5.53 -26.40 -9.57
CA GLY A 132 5.45 -27.81 -9.16
C GLY A 132 4.25 -28.56 -9.77
N THR A 133 3.11 -27.90 -9.99
CA THR A 133 1.95 -28.51 -10.63
C THR A 133 2.03 -28.58 -12.15
N THR A 134 2.71 -27.62 -12.79
CA THR A 134 2.81 -27.53 -14.26
C THR A 134 3.91 -28.42 -14.80
N ALA A 135 5.07 -28.49 -14.13
CA ALA A 135 6.24 -29.26 -14.60
C ALA A 135 6.09 -30.78 -14.46
N GLY A 136 5.16 -31.26 -13.61
CA GLY A 136 5.04 -32.69 -13.27
C GLY A 136 3.89 -33.45 -13.94
N ARG A 137 2.93 -32.77 -14.58
CA ARG A 137 1.71 -33.44 -15.06
C ARG A 137 1.87 -33.88 -16.51
N ARG A 138 1.73 -35.19 -16.75
CA ARG A 138 1.67 -35.77 -18.10
C ARG A 138 0.51 -35.12 -18.87
N LYS A 139 0.78 -34.46 -19.99
CA LYS A 139 -0.27 -34.04 -20.93
C LYS A 139 -0.62 -35.20 -21.86
N ARG A 140 -1.93 -35.40 -22.06
CA ARG A 140 -2.43 -36.39 -23.04
C ARG A 140 -2.04 -35.92 -24.43
N VAL A 141 -1.37 -36.78 -25.19
CA VAL A 141 -1.12 -36.54 -26.61
C VAL A 141 -2.45 -36.72 -27.34
N VAL A 142 -2.86 -35.73 -28.12
CA VAL A 142 -4.07 -35.83 -28.97
C VAL A 142 -3.66 -36.46 -30.29
N PRO A 143 -4.13 -37.68 -30.61
CA PRO A 143 -3.85 -38.30 -31.90
C PRO A 143 -4.62 -37.59 -33.01
N ASP A 144 -4.02 -37.54 -34.20
CA ASP A 144 -4.68 -37.10 -35.42
C ASP A 144 -5.73 -38.14 -35.84
N PRO A 145 -7.00 -37.76 -36.12
CA PRO A 145 -8.04 -38.69 -36.56
C PRO A 145 -7.67 -39.49 -37.82
N ASN A 146 -6.75 -38.98 -38.64
CA ASN A 146 -6.31 -39.66 -39.87
C ASN A 146 -5.13 -40.61 -39.67
N GLN A 147 -4.55 -40.68 -38.47
CA GLN A 147 -3.43 -41.57 -38.17
C GLN A 147 -3.83 -42.65 -37.17
N ARG A 148 -3.39 -43.89 -37.45
CA ARG A 148 -3.63 -45.04 -36.54
C ARG A 148 -2.83 -44.96 -35.24
N PHE A 149 -1.64 -44.34 -35.28
CA PHE A 149 -0.74 -44.22 -34.13
C PHE A 149 -0.19 -42.81 -34.02
N VAL A 150 0.20 -42.44 -32.80
CA VAL A 150 0.74 -41.11 -32.47
C VAL A 150 2.21 -41.05 -32.88
N ASN A 151 2.62 -39.99 -33.58
CA ASN A 151 3.99 -39.83 -34.05
C ASN A 151 4.92 -39.33 -32.93
N ILE A 152 6.22 -39.64 -33.02
CA ILE A 152 7.24 -39.23 -32.04
C ILE A 152 7.33 -37.71 -31.87
N GLU A 153 7.10 -36.97 -32.95
CA GLU A 153 7.07 -35.50 -32.92
C GLU A 153 5.86 -34.97 -32.11
N GLN A 154 4.70 -35.62 -32.20
CA GLN A 154 3.53 -35.27 -31.39
C GLN A 154 3.79 -35.57 -29.91
N ILE A 155 4.51 -36.66 -29.62
CA ILE A 155 4.93 -37.02 -28.26
C ILE A 155 5.94 -35.99 -27.72
N ARG A 156 6.97 -35.62 -28.50
CA ARG A 156 7.95 -34.58 -28.12
C ARG A 156 7.29 -33.24 -27.84
N ARG A 157 6.40 -32.78 -28.72
CA ARG A 157 5.63 -31.54 -28.52
C ARG A 157 4.79 -31.59 -27.24
N ALA A 158 4.15 -32.72 -26.96
CA ALA A 158 3.39 -32.90 -25.72
C ALA A 158 4.29 -32.92 -24.47
N GLN A 159 5.51 -33.45 -24.56
CA GLN A 159 6.50 -33.43 -23.49
C GLN A 159 7.04 -32.02 -23.22
N ILE A 160 7.33 -31.25 -24.26
CA ILE A 160 7.72 -29.83 -24.16
C ILE A 160 6.58 -29.01 -23.57
N ALA A 161 5.35 -29.20 -24.06
CA ALA A 161 4.17 -28.51 -23.53
C ALA A 161 3.84 -28.91 -22.07
N ALA A 162 4.30 -30.08 -21.62
CA ALA A 162 4.20 -30.53 -20.23
C ALA A 162 5.41 -30.09 -19.38
N GLY A 163 6.36 -29.34 -19.94
CA GLY A 163 7.55 -28.86 -19.23
C GLY A 163 8.53 -29.96 -18.83
N ARG A 164 8.47 -31.15 -19.46
CA ARG A 164 9.34 -32.29 -19.14
C ARG A 164 10.67 -32.28 -19.90
N VAL A 165 10.69 -31.61 -21.05
CA VAL A 165 11.85 -31.44 -21.92
C VAL A 165 11.92 -29.96 -22.29
N GLU A 166 13.06 -29.31 -22.10
CA GLU A 166 13.28 -27.93 -22.52
C GLU A 166 13.30 -27.85 -24.06
N ASN A 167 12.77 -26.76 -24.61
CA ASN A 167 12.62 -26.63 -26.05
C ASN A 167 14.00 -26.33 -26.68
N PRO A 168 14.58 -27.22 -27.51
CA PRO A 168 15.92 -27.01 -28.06
C PRO A 168 16.01 -25.83 -29.04
N VAL A 169 14.88 -25.22 -29.41
CA VAL A 169 14.78 -24.17 -30.44
C VAL A 169 15.14 -22.76 -29.92
N ALA A 170 15.54 -22.58 -28.66
CA ALA A 170 15.97 -21.28 -28.14
C ALA A 170 17.47 -20.97 -28.33
N GLU A 171 18.28 -21.97 -28.65
CA GLU A 171 19.74 -21.84 -28.84
C GLU A 171 20.12 -22.21 -30.27
N GLU A 172 19.73 -21.41 -31.26
CA GLU A 172 20.39 -21.44 -32.58
C GLU A 172 20.06 -20.17 -33.39
N SER A 173 20.95 -19.18 -33.26
CA SER A 173 21.18 -18.18 -34.31
C SER A 173 22.66 -17.88 -34.34
N ARG A 174 23.45 -18.91 -34.64
CA ARG A 174 24.81 -18.76 -35.17
C ARG A 174 24.85 -19.47 -36.52
N PRO A 175 24.87 -18.75 -37.65
CA PRO A 175 25.09 -19.41 -38.92
C PRO A 175 26.56 -19.81 -39.00
N GLU A 176 26.86 -21.10 -38.85
CA GLU A 176 28.12 -21.67 -39.33
C GLU A 176 27.95 -21.96 -40.83
N SER A 177 28.65 -21.16 -41.64
CA SER A 177 28.81 -21.36 -43.08
C SER A 177 29.56 -22.67 -43.36
N PRO A 178 29.20 -23.44 -44.40
CA PRO A 178 29.96 -24.62 -44.78
C PRO A 178 31.17 -24.21 -45.64
N GLU A 179 32.38 -24.49 -45.15
CA GLU A 179 33.58 -24.58 -45.99
C GLU A 179 33.79 -26.06 -46.37
N GLU A 180 33.60 -26.36 -47.64
CA GLU A 180 34.01 -27.61 -48.27
C GLU A 180 35.53 -27.64 -48.42
N ALA A 181 36.17 -28.73 -48.01
CA ALA A 181 37.35 -29.28 -48.70
C ALA A 181 37.56 -30.73 -48.24
N ASP A 182 37.39 -31.65 -49.20
CA ASP A 182 37.76 -33.05 -49.10
C ASP A 182 39.23 -33.21 -48.69
N ASP A 183 39.50 -33.96 -47.62
CA ASP A 183 40.86 -34.39 -47.28
C ASP A 183 40.93 -35.93 -47.39
N CYS A 184 41.65 -36.39 -48.41
CA CYS A 184 41.77 -37.77 -48.81
C CYS A 184 42.79 -38.52 -47.96
N ILE A 185 42.45 -39.75 -47.54
CA ILE A 185 43.34 -40.61 -46.76
C ILE A 185 44.31 -41.32 -47.72
N VAL A 186 45.61 -41.03 -47.59
CA VAL A 186 46.68 -41.81 -48.24
C VAL A 186 47.08 -42.94 -47.30
N VAL A 187 46.89 -44.18 -47.76
CA VAL A 187 47.40 -45.39 -47.09
C VAL A 187 48.81 -45.66 -47.62
N GLY A 188 49.79 -45.66 -46.72
CA GLY A 188 51.16 -46.14 -46.95
C GLY A 188 51.45 -47.34 -46.07
#